data_AF-A0A756IAK7-F1
#
_entry.id   AF-A0A756IAK7-F1
#
_cell.length_a   1.000
_cell.length_b   1.000
_cell.length_c   1.000
_cell.angle_alpha   90.00
_cell.angle_beta   90.00
_cell.angle_gamma   90.00
#
_symmetry.space_group_name_H-M   'P 1'
#
loop_
_entity.id
_entity.type
_entity.pdbx_description
1 polymer ?
#
loop_
_entity_poly.entity_id
_entity_poly.type
_entity_poly.pdbx_seq_one_letter_code
_entity_poly.pdbx_strand_id
1 'polypeptide(L)'
;MTLSYEQLKTLAEIITEKSLIDYIVPAGNLLISLFLVILSCYIFIKTPKQTAKSKIHEKEVDLLYKAFENFCNFSDAVGLYISHKKIKYGRLSDPSSKPLEKNFYKTEAVSSEKAHLSFSEQKMASNILRSIGSNKANNLIDNYKNEFVKLRTLVINFEESTGPHQIHTYKILLESIEKIDDEVDRLTNLILDEINTSKNIIIGKI
;
A
#
# COMPACT_ATOMS: atom_id res chain seq x y z
N MET A 1 32.47 -23.52 -81.94
CA MET A 1 32.81 -22.19 -81.40
C MET A 1 33.74 -22.42 -80.22
N THR A 2 35.05 -22.39 -80.48
CA THR A 2 36.08 -22.68 -79.47
C THR A 2 36.31 -21.41 -78.66
N LEU A 3 36.10 -21.48 -77.35
CA LEU A 3 36.49 -20.39 -76.44
C LEU A 3 37.98 -20.08 -76.65
N SER A 4 38.30 -18.81 -76.87
CA SER A 4 39.68 -18.36 -77.03
C SER A 4 40.44 -18.49 -75.70
N TYR A 5 41.72 -18.83 -75.77
CA TYR A 5 42.62 -18.93 -74.60
C TYR A 5 42.58 -17.66 -73.74
N GLU A 6 42.47 -16.49 -74.36
CA GLU A 6 42.32 -15.20 -73.69
C GLU A 6 41.06 -15.11 -72.83
N GLN A 7 39.94 -15.69 -73.28
CA GLN A 7 38.68 -15.71 -72.53
C GLN A 7 38.73 -16.70 -71.36
N LEU A 8 39.42 -17.83 -71.54
CA LEU A 8 39.65 -18.79 -70.45
C LEU A 8 40.61 -18.22 -69.40
N LYS A 9 41.61 -17.43 -69.81
CA LYS A 9 42.57 -16.77 -68.92
C LYS A 9 41.91 -15.67 -68.09
N THR A 10 41.09 -14.81 -68.71
CA THR A 10 40.34 -13.77 -67.98
C THR A 10 39.31 -14.38 -67.03
N LEU A 11 38.63 -15.46 -67.43
CA LEU A 11 37.70 -16.17 -66.56
C LEU A 11 38.43 -16.82 -65.37
N ALA A 12 39.61 -17.41 -65.61
CA ALA A 12 40.44 -17.97 -64.54
C ALA A 12 40.94 -16.86 -63.59
N GLU A 13 41.41 -15.72 -64.10
CA GLU A 13 41.88 -14.60 -63.27
C GLU A 13 40.75 -14.02 -62.39
N ILE A 14 39.52 -13.88 -62.92
CA ILE A 14 38.35 -13.41 -62.15
C ILE A 14 37.95 -14.40 -61.05
N ILE A 15 38.11 -15.71 -61.29
CA ILE A 15 37.80 -16.76 -60.29
C ILE A 15 38.94 -16.92 -59.27
N THR A 16 40.17 -16.58 -59.65
CA THR A 16 41.38 -16.71 -58.80
C THR A 16 41.68 -15.44 -58.01
N GLU A 17 41.12 -14.29 -58.40
CA GLU A 17 41.09 -13.08 -57.57
C GLU A 17 40.24 -13.36 -56.33
N LYS A 18 40.94 -13.75 -55.26
CA LYS A 18 40.37 -14.03 -53.95
C LYS A 18 39.73 -12.75 -53.42
N SER A 19 38.45 -12.59 -53.74
CA SER A 19 37.65 -11.43 -53.40
C SER A 19 37.69 -11.23 -51.89
N LEU A 20 37.93 -9.99 -51.43
CA LEU A 20 37.86 -9.63 -50.01
C LEU A 20 36.55 -10.09 -49.34
N ILE A 21 35.49 -10.25 -50.14
CA ILE A 21 34.17 -10.74 -49.74
C ILE A 21 34.24 -12.18 -49.19
N ASP A 22 35.08 -13.05 -49.76
CA ASP A 22 35.25 -14.45 -49.29
C ASP A 22 35.85 -14.53 -47.88
N TYR A 23 36.50 -13.47 -47.41
CA TYR A 23 37.02 -13.36 -46.05
C TYR A 23 36.05 -12.62 -45.11
N ILE A 24 35.31 -11.65 -45.63
CA ILE A 24 34.36 -10.83 -44.85
C ILE A 24 33.11 -11.64 -44.48
N VAL A 25 32.61 -12.51 -45.37
CA VAL A 25 31.39 -13.30 -45.10
C VAL A 25 31.58 -14.30 -43.94
N PRO A 26 32.65 -15.12 -43.89
CA PRO A 26 32.91 -16.00 -42.75
C PRO A 26 33.24 -15.22 -41.47
N ALA A 27 34.03 -14.15 -41.56
CA ALA A 27 34.36 -13.30 -40.42
C ALA A 27 33.13 -12.59 -39.85
N GLY A 28 32.23 -12.13 -40.71
CA GLY A 28 30.94 -11.55 -40.35
C GLY A 28 30.03 -12.55 -39.64
N ASN A 29 29.92 -13.78 -40.15
CA ASN A 29 29.15 -14.85 -39.49
C ASN A 29 29.72 -15.20 -38.10
N LEU A 30 31.05 -15.22 -37.95
CA LEU A 30 31.71 -15.40 -36.66
C LEU A 30 31.41 -14.25 -35.69
N LEU A 31 31.46 -13.00 -36.16
CA LEU A 31 31.16 -11.82 -35.36
C LEU A 31 29.69 -11.76 -34.94
N ILE A 32 28.76 -12.10 -35.83
CA ILE A 32 27.33 -12.18 -35.53
C ILE A 32 27.06 -13.29 -34.51
N SER A 33 27.68 -14.46 -34.69
CA SER A 33 27.54 -15.57 -33.73
C SER A 33 28.09 -15.20 -32.36
N LEU A 34 29.26 -14.55 -32.31
CA LEU A 34 29.86 -14.06 -31.08
C LEU A 34 28.99 -13.00 -30.41
N PHE A 35 28.44 -12.06 -31.19
CA PHE A 35 27.51 -11.04 -30.70
C PHE A 35 26.25 -11.67 -30.10
N LEU A 36 25.66 -12.67 -30.77
CA LEU A 36 24.49 -13.39 -30.25
C LEU A 36 24.78 -14.13 -28.95
N VAL A 37 25.97 -14.73 -28.80
CA VAL A 37 26.40 -15.36 -27.54
C VAL A 37 26.55 -14.33 -26.43
N ILE A 38 27.20 -13.19 -26.71
CA ILE A 38 27.36 -12.10 -25.74
C ILE A 38 25.99 -11.54 -25.32
N LEU A 39 25.10 -11.31 -26.28
CA LEU A 39 23.74 -10.82 -26.02
C LEU A 39 22.93 -11.82 -25.20
N SER A 40 23.02 -13.11 -25.52
CA SER A 40 22.34 -14.18 -24.78
C SER A 40 22.87 -14.29 -23.34
N CYS A 41 24.18 -14.20 -23.14
CA CYS A 41 24.79 -14.13 -21.80
C CYS A 41 24.33 -12.89 -21.03
N TYR A 42 24.27 -11.74 -21.69
CA TYR A 42 23.79 -10.50 -21.07
C TYR A 42 22.33 -10.61 -20.61
N ILE A 43 21.44 -11.12 -21.48
CA ILE A 43 20.04 -11.36 -21.17
C ILE A 43 19.93 -12.37 -20.03
N PHE A 44 20.64 -13.50 -20.11
CA PHE A 44 20.61 -14.53 -19.06
C PHE A 44 21.04 -14.00 -17.68
N ILE A 45 21.99 -13.06 -17.62
CA ILE A 45 22.44 -12.46 -16.36
C ILE A 45 21.47 -11.38 -15.86
N LYS A 46 20.86 -10.60 -16.77
CA LYS A 46 19.99 -9.47 -16.39
C LYS A 46 18.55 -9.86 -16.13
N THR A 47 17.97 -10.75 -16.93
CA THR A 47 16.55 -11.13 -16.85
C THR A 47 16.16 -11.67 -15.47
N PRO A 48 16.92 -12.58 -14.82
CA PRO A 48 16.57 -13.09 -13.48
C PRO A 48 16.54 -11.99 -12.43
N LYS A 49 17.47 -11.02 -12.52
CA LYS A 49 17.53 -9.87 -11.59
C LYS A 49 16.35 -8.93 -11.79
N GLN A 50 15.92 -8.68 -13.03
CA GLN A 50 14.75 -7.85 -13.31
C GLN A 50 13.45 -8.56 -12.89
N THR A 51 13.30 -9.85 -13.19
CA THR A 51 12.14 -10.65 -12.76
C THR A 51 12.05 -10.74 -11.24
N ALA A 52 13.18 -10.93 -10.54
CA ALA A 52 13.21 -10.95 -9.08
C ALA A 52 12.79 -9.60 -8.48
N LYS A 53 13.27 -8.48 -9.03
CA LYS A 53 12.87 -7.13 -8.59
C LYS A 53 11.37 -6.89 -8.82
N SER A 54 10.86 -7.22 -10.00
CA SER A 54 9.43 -7.09 -10.31
C SER A 54 8.56 -7.88 -9.34
N LYS A 55 8.92 -9.12 -9.00
CA LYS A 55 8.21 -9.93 -8.00
C LYS A 55 8.28 -9.36 -6.58
N ILE A 56 9.41 -8.76 -6.21
CA ILE A 56 9.55 -8.09 -4.89
C ILE A 56 8.60 -6.89 -4.83
N HIS A 57 8.58 -6.05 -5.87
CA HIS A 57 7.70 -4.88 -5.91
C HIS A 57 6.22 -5.25 -5.95
N GLU A 58 5.84 -6.29 -6.69
CA GLU A 58 4.47 -6.82 -6.67
C GLU A 58 4.06 -7.27 -5.26
N LYS A 59 4.95 -7.97 -4.55
CA LYS A 59 4.73 -8.39 -3.17
C LYS A 59 4.67 -7.22 -2.18
N GLU A 60 5.45 -6.17 -2.39
CA GLU A 60 5.39 -4.94 -1.57
C GLU A 60 4.04 -4.23 -1.74
N VAL A 61 3.49 -4.18 -2.97
CA VAL A 61 2.16 -3.63 -3.23
C VAL A 61 1.06 -4.47 -2.56
N ASP A 62 1.15 -5.80 -2.65
CA ASP A 62 0.21 -6.71 -1.98
C ASP A 62 0.21 -6.51 -0.46
N LEU A 63 1.40 -6.41 0.14
CA LEU A 63 1.54 -6.10 1.56
C LEU A 63 0.97 -4.73 1.92
N LEU A 64 1.17 -3.71 1.07
CA LEU A 64 0.57 -2.38 1.29
C LEU A 64 -0.96 -2.44 1.31
N TYR A 65 -1.58 -3.19 0.39
CA TYR A 65 -3.04 -3.39 0.39
C TYR A 65 -3.52 -4.18 1.60
N LYS A 66 -2.78 -5.20 2.02
CA LYS A 66 -3.09 -5.95 3.24
C LYS A 66 -3.01 -5.09 4.49
N ALA A 67 -2.02 -4.19 4.58
CA ALA A 67 -1.95 -3.21 5.66
C ALA A 67 -3.16 -2.27 5.64
N PHE A 68 -3.54 -1.79 4.46
CA PHE A 68 -4.69 -0.92 4.29
C PHE A 68 -6.00 -1.58 4.73
N GLU A 69 -6.25 -2.83 4.33
CA GLU A 69 -7.44 -3.59 4.73
C GLU A 69 -7.53 -3.75 6.26
N ASN A 70 -6.41 -4.07 6.92
CA ASN A 70 -6.35 -4.14 8.38
C ASN A 70 -6.62 -2.78 9.04
N PHE A 71 -6.13 -1.70 8.45
CA PHE A 71 -6.44 -0.35 8.92
C PHE A 71 -7.93 -0.02 8.76
N CYS A 72 -8.55 -0.35 7.62
CA CYS A 72 -9.99 -0.14 7.40
C CYS A 72 -10.83 -0.89 8.44
N ASN A 73 -10.53 -2.16 8.71
CA ASN A 73 -11.23 -2.94 9.74
C ASN A 73 -11.13 -2.29 11.13
N PHE A 74 -9.97 -1.74 11.47
CA PHE A 74 -9.78 -0.99 12.70
C PHE A 74 -10.59 0.32 12.70
N SER A 75 -10.49 1.10 11.63
CA SER A 75 -11.17 2.39 11.47
C SER A 75 -12.69 2.26 11.52
N ASP A 76 -13.26 1.24 10.86
CA ASP A 76 -14.69 0.96 10.90
C ASP A 76 -15.18 0.65 12.32
N ALA A 77 -14.42 -0.15 13.07
CA ALA A 77 -14.75 -0.45 14.46
C ALA A 77 -14.69 0.80 15.35
N VAL A 78 -13.71 1.67 15.13
CA VAL A 78 -13.56 2.96 15.83
C VAL A 78 -14.70 3.91 15.48
N GLY A 79 -15.05 4.06 14.19
CA GLY A 79 -16.14 4.92 13.73
C GLY A 79 -17.49 4.49 14.30
N LEU A 80 -17.76 3.17 14.36
CA LEU A 80 -18.96 2.64 15.00
C LEU A 80 -19.01 2.96 16.50
N TYR A 81 -17.89 2.82 17.20
CA TYR A 81 -17.79 3.18 18.62
C TYR A 81 -18.09 4.67 18.84
N ILE A 82 -17.43 5.55 18.07
CA ILE A 82 -17.62 7.01 18.17
C ILE A 82 -19.08 7.37 17.89
N SER A 83 -19.66 6.82 16.82
CA SER A 83 -21.05 7.07 16.45
C SER A 83 -22.02 6.69 17.56
N HIS A 84 -21.87 5.52 18.17
CA HIS A 84 -22.70 5.13 19.31
C HIS A 84 -22.52 6.04 20.53
N LYS A 85 -21.29 6.45 20.85
CA LYS A 85 -21.06 7.40 21.96
C LYS A 85 -21.66 8.77 21.67
N LYS A 86 -21.55 9.29 20.44
CA LYS A 86 -22.23 10.52 20.01
C LYS A 86 -23.75 10.42 20.14
N ILE A 87 -24.35 9.31 19.72
CA ILE A 87 -25.80 9.09 19.87
C ILE A 87 -26.21 9.06 21.35
N LYS A 88 -25.47 8.32 22.18
CA LYS A 88 -25.74 8.21 23.62
C LYS A 88 -25.70 9.57 24.30
N TYR A 89 -24.58 10.26 24.19
CA TYR A 89 -24.39 11.53 24.90
C TYR A 89 -25.16 12.68 24.26
N GLY A 90 -25.35 12.67 22.94
CA GLY A 90 -26.25 13.59 22.25
C GLY A 90 -27.66 13.55 22.84
N ARG A 91 -28.23 12.35 23.01
CA ARG A 91 -29.56 12.20 23.62
C ARG A 91 -29.59 12.54 25.11
N LEU A 92 -28.56 12.15 25.88
CA LEU A 92 -28.47 12.51 27.30
C LEU A 92 -28.27 14.03 27.53
N SER A 93 -27.73 14.73 26.53
CA SER A 93 -27.48 16.17 26.57
C SER A 93 -28.67 17.03 26.12
N ASP A 94 -29.70 16.41 25.54
CA ASP A 94 -30.94 17.09 25.10
C ASP A 94 -32.17 16.46 25.77
N PRO A 95 -32.81 17.15 26.72
CA PRO A 95 -34.01 16.66 27.40
C PRO A 95 -35.24 16.53 26.47
N SER A 96 -35.18 17.10 25.27
CA SER A 96 -36.24 16.98 24.24
C SER A 96 -36.07 15.75 23.34
N SER A 97 -34.96 15.02 23.49
CA SER A 97 -34.61 13.92 22.59
C SER A 97 -35.44 12.66 22.84
N LYS A 98 -35.62 11.86 21.78
CA LYS A 98 -36.31 10.56 21.90
C LYS A 98 -35.49 9.61 22.78
N PRO A 99 -36.15 8.81 23.65
CA PRO A 99 -35.46 7.83 24.49
C PRO A 99 -34.65 6.86 23.62
N LEU A 100 -33.54 6.37 24.17
CA LEU A 100 -32.71 5.35 23.54
C LEU A 100 -33.53 4.09 23.23
N GLU A 101 -33.25 3.45 22.10
CA GLU A 101 -33.93 2.20 21.75
C GLU A 101 -33.66 1.13 22.79
N LYS A 102 -34.62 0.22 22.99
CA LYS A 102 -34.57 -0.82 24.04
C LYS A 102 -33.33 -1.71 23.95
N ASN A 103 -32.77 -1.89 22.75
CA ASN A 103 -31.58 -2.69 22.49
C ASN A 103 -30.29 -1.87 22.34
N PHE A 104 -30.35 -0.54 22.43
CA PHE A 104 -29.21 0.33 22.18
C PHE A 104 -28.00 -0.01 23.05
N TYR A 105 -28.21 -0.22 24.35
CA TYR A 105 -27.13 -0.56 25.28
C TYR A 105 -26.42 -1.88 24.93
N LYS A 106 -27.15 -2.85 24.34
CA LYS A 106 -26.53 -4.09 23.86
C LYS A 106 -25.65 -3.82 22.64
N THR A 107 -26.15 -3.03 21.69
CA THR A 107 -25.40 -2.64 20.48
C THR A 107 -24.17 -1.80 20.83
N GLU A 108 -24.29 -0.88 21.79
CA GLU A 108 -23.19 -0.07 22.32
C GLU A 108 -22.10 -0.97 22.91
N ALA A 109 -22.47 -1.93 23.78
CA ALA A 109 -21.52 -2.86 24.39
C ALA A 109 -20.78 -3.71 23.33
N VAL A 110 -21.51 -4.24 22.34
CA VAL A 110 -20.91 -4.99 21.22
C VAL A 110 -19.93 -4.12 20.43
N SER A 111 -20.26 -2.86 20.16
CA SER A 111 -19.35 -1.96 19.44
C SER A 111 -18.10 -1.62 20.25
N SER A 112 -18.23 -1.47 21.57
CA SER A 112 -17.10 -1.21 22.47
C SER A 112 -16.12 -2.39 22.51
N GLU A 113 -16.66 -3.60 22.55
CA GLU A 113 -15.87 -4.84 22.48
C GLU A 113 -15.21 -4.99 21.12
N LYS A 114 -15.96 -4.79 20.02
CA LYS A 114 -15.42 -4.85 18.66
C LYS A 114 -14.26 -3.87 18.47
N ALA A 115 -14.38 -2.65 19.00
CA ALA A 115 -13.34 -1.64 18.93
C ALA A 115 -12.13 -1.95 19.85
N HIS A 116 -12.29 -2.81 20.85
CA HIS A 116 -11.17 -3.31 21.65
C HIS A 116 -10.44 -4.45 20.93
N LEU A 117 -11.17 -5.39 20.34
CA LEU A 117 -10.59 -6.49 19.58
C LEU A 117 -9.84 -5.98 18.34
N SER A 118 -10.35 -4.90 17.73
CA SER A 118 -9.80 -4.31 16.50
C SER A 118 -8.36 -3.74 16.63
N PHE A 119 -7.83 -3.61 17.85
CA PHE A 119 -6.42 -3.24 18.06
C PHE A 119 -5.45 -4.28 17.48
N SER A 120 -5.87 -5.52 17.32
CA SER A 120 -5.04 -6.56 16.70
C SER A 120 -4.75 -6.26 15.22
N GLU A 121 -5.76 -5.73 14.52
CA GLU A 121 -5.76 -5.32 13.12
C GLU A 121 -4.91 -4.05 12.97
N GLN A 122 -5.05 -3.08 13.88
CA GLN A 122 -4.16 -1.91 13.94
C GLN A 122 -2.68 -2.33 14.03
N LYS A 123 -2.37 -3.28 14.93
CA LYS A 123 -1.01 -3.77 15.13
C LYS A 123 -0.49 -4.53 13.91
N MET A 124 -1.35 -5.31 13.24
CA MET A 124 -1.00 -5.95 11.97
C MET A 124 -0.70 -4.91 10.88
N ALA A 125 -1.55 -3.90 10.70
CA ALA A 125 -1.34 -2.84 9.72
C ALA A 125 0.00 -2.10 9.96
N SER A 126 0.24 -1.69 11.21
CA SER A 126 1.50 -1.04 11.63
C SER A 126 2.73 -1.91 11.34
N ASN A 127 2.71 -3.17 11.74
CA ASN A 127 3.84 -4.09 11.52
C ASN A 127 4.12 -4.30 10.03
N ILE A 128 3.09 -4.45 9.21
CA ILE A 128 3.22 -4.64 7.76
C ILE A 128 3.85 -3.37 7.14
N LEU A 129 3.33 -2.19 7.45
CA LEU A 129 3.85 -0.92 6.91
C LEU A 129 5.31 -0.68 7.32
N ARG A 130 5.66 -1.01 8.56
CA ARG A 130 7.04 -0.97 9.03
C ARG A 130 7.94 -1.95 8.26
N SER A 131 7.44 -3.16 7.95
CA SER A 131 8.20 -4.18 7.23
C SER A 131 8.52 -3.79 5.78
N ILE A 132 7.63 -3.05 5.12
CA ILE A 132 7.83 -2.52 3.76
C ILE A 132 8.52 -1.14 3.75
N GLY A 133 8.92 -0.63 4.92
CA GLY A 133 9.62 0.65 5.06
C GLY A 133 8.73 1.90 4.92
N SER A 134 7.40 1.77 4.95
CA SER A 134 6.47 2.90 4.92
C SER A 134 6.29 3.51 6.31
N ASN A 135 7.35 4.16 6.80
CA ASN A 135 7.39 4.72 8.17
C ASN A 135 6.38 5.86 8.39
N LYS A 136 6.09 6.65 7.35
CA LYS A 136 5.11 7.75 7.43
C LYS A 136 3.69 7.22 7.65
N ALA A 137 3.25 6.28 6.81
CA ALA A 137 1.95 5.64 6.95
C ALA A 137 1.83 4.90 8.29
N ASN A 138 2.90 4.22 8.73
CA ASN A 138 2.95 3.59 10.05
C ASN A 138 2.70 4.62 11.18
N ASN A 139 3.42 5.73 11.17
CA ASN A 139 3.29 6.76 12.20
C ASN A 139 1.89 7.39 12.22
N LEU A 140 1.27 7.57 11.05
CA LEU A 140 -0.11 8.07 10.96
C LEU A 140 -1.12 7.09 11.59
N ILE A 141 -0.97 5.79 11.35
CA ILE A 141 -1.81 4.75 11.97
C ILE A 141 -1.58 4.66 13.49
N ASP A 142 -0.35 4.84 13.95
CA ASP A 142 -0.05 4.92 15.38
C ASP A 142 -0.65 6.18 16.03
N ASN A 143 -0.63 7.32 15.34
CA ASN A 143 -1.29 8.55 15.80
C ASN A 143 -2.81 8.36 15.88
N TYR A 144 -3.42 7.75 14.86
CA TYR A 144 -4.85 7.42 14.85
C TYR A 144 -5.22 6.57 16.08
N LYS A 145 -4.44 5.51 16.35
CA LYS A 145 -4.60 4.69 17.55
C LYS A 145 -4.52 5.53 18.83
N ASN A 146 -3.57 6.45 18.93
CA ASN A 146 -3.39 7.29 20.12
C ASN A 146 -4.59 8.20 20.35
N GLU A 147 -5.15 8.81 19.30
CA GLU A 147 -6.37 9.61 19.41
C GLU A 147 -7.57 8.76 19.85
N PHE A 148 -7.70 7.55 19.31
CA PHE A 148 -8.74 6.63 19.76
C PHE A 148 -8.58 6.20 21.23
N VAL A 149 -7.35 5.94 21.68
CA VAL A 149 -7.07 5.65 23.10
C VAL A 149 -7.44 6.84 23.97
N LYS A 150 -7.11 8.08 23.58
CA LYS A 150 -7.52 9.29 24.31
C LYS A 150 -9.04 9.38 24.43
N LEU A 151 -9.77 9.11 23.35
CA LEU A 151 -11.23 9.07 23.36
C LEU A 151 -11.75 8.03 24.37
N ARG A 152 -11.24 6.80 24.33
CA ARG A 152 -11.66 5.75 25.26
C ARG A 152 -11.40 6.13 26.70
N THR A 153 -10.21 6.64 27.00
CA THR A 153 -9.86 7.11 28.35
C THR A 153 -10.78 8.23 28.81
N LEU A 154 -11.09 9.19 27.94
CA LEU A 154 -12.01 10.29 28.23
C LEU A 154 -13.41 9.77 28.59
N VAL A 155 -13.94 8.84 27.79
CA VAL A 155 -15.25 8.23 28.01
C VAL A 155 -15.28 7.40 29.30
N ILE A 156 -14.25 6.57 29.54
CA ILE A 156 -14.15 5.75 30.76
C ILE A 156 -14.09 6.63 32.00
N ASN A 157 -13.21 7.63 32.02
CA ASN A 157 -13.08 8.55 33.16
C ASN A 157 -14.39 9.30 33.43
N PHE A 158 -15.13 9.65 32.38
CA PHE A 158 -16.44 10.26 32.52
C PHE A 158 -17.44 9.27 33.14
N GLU A 159 -17.56 8.06 32.60
CA GLU A 159 -18.49 7.03 33.07
C GLU A 159 -18.17 6.54 34.50
N GLU A 160 -16.91 6.58 34.92
CA GLU A 160 -16.45 6.21 36.26
C GLU A 160 -16.57 7.36 37.28
N SER A 161 -16.76 8.61 36.84
CA SER A 161 -16.84 9.74 37.77
C SER A 161 -18.11 9.66 38.63
N THR A 162 -17.94 9.48 39.94
CA THR A 162 -19.04 9.31 40.89
C THR A 162 -19.87 10.60 41.03
N GLY A 163 -21.11 10.57 40.53
CA GLY A 163 -22.14 11.60 40.76
C GLY A 163 -23.15 11.67 39.62
N PRO A 164 -24.36 12.23 39.84
CA PRO A 164 -25.30 12.47 38.75
C PRO A 164 -24.71 13.52 37.80
N HIS A 165 -24.36 13.10 36.57
CA HIS A 165 -23.90 14.06 35.57
C HIS A 165 -25.04 14.99 35.16
N GLN A 166 -24.72 16.27 35.08
CA GLN A 166 -25.66 17.29 34.61
C GLN A 166 -25.63 17.33 33.07
N ILE A 167 -26.72 17.83 32.48
CA ILE A 167 -26.84 18.05 31.03
C ILE A 167 -25.62 18.78 30.46
N HIS A 168 -25.12 19.79 31.17
CA HIS A 168 -23.94 20.55 30.75
C HIS A 168 -22.67 19.68 30.63
N THR A 169 -22.47 18.74 31.55
CA THR A 169 -21.32 17.83 31.54
C THR A 169 -21.38 16.88 30.34
N TYR A 170 -22.58 16.40 29.96
CA TYR A 170 -22.77 15.61 28.75
C TYR A 170 -22.49 16.39 27.45
N LYS A 171 -22.81 17.69 27.42
CA LYS A 171 -22.48 18.55 26.26
C LYS A 171 -20.98 18.74 26.09
N ILE A 172 -20.25 19.03 27.17
CA ILE A 172 -18.78 19.16 27.13
C ILE A 172 -18.12 17.87 26.66
N LEU A 173 -18.62 16.72 27.14
CA LEU A 173 -18.18 15.42 26.67
C LEU A 173 -18.43 15.24 25.18
N LEU A 174 -19.64 15.54 24.71
CA LEU A 174 -20.00 15.43 23.29
C LEU A 174 -19.09 16.30 22.40
N GLU A 175 -18.87 17.57 22.78
CA GLU A 175 -17.94 18.46 22.06
C GLU A 175 -16.51 17.91 22.02
N SER A 176 -16.07 17.25 23.10
CA SER A 176 -14.74 16.63 23.14
C SER A 176 -14.67 15.39 22.24
N ILE A 177 -15.74 14.60 22.18
CA ILE A 177 -15.85 13.45 21.28
C ILE A 177 -15.84 13.93 19.82
N GLU A 178 -16.58 15.00 19.49
CA GLU A 178 -16.62 15.59 18.14
C GLU A 178 -15.24 16.09 17.70
N LYS A 179 -14.50 16.77 18.57
CA LYS A 179 -13.12 17.20 18.25
C LYS A 179 -12.19 16.04 17.95
N ILE A 180 -12.34 14.92 18.66
CA ILE A 180 -11.52 13.73 18.39
C ILE A 180 -11.97 13.03 17.11
N ASP A 181 -13.28 12.99 16.85
CA ASP A 181 -13.86 12.47 15.60
C ASP A 181 -13.30 13.22 14.37
N ASP A 182 -13.30 14.55 14.42
CA ASP A 182 -12.73 15.39 13.36
C ASP A 182 -11.23 15.11 13.12
N GLU A 183 -10.46 14.91 14.20
CA GLU A 183 -9.03 14.60 14.10
C GLU A 183 -8.79 13.19 13.54
N VAL A 184 -9.62 12.22 13.94
CA VAL A 184 -9.63 10.84 13.45
C VAL A 184 -9.97 10.81 11.95
N ASP A 185 -10.95 11.58 11.51
CA ASP A 185 -11.30 11.75 10.09
C ASP A 185 -10.16 12.41 9.30
N ARG A 186 -9.53 13.45 9.87
CA ARG A 186 -8.35 14.08 9.27
C ARG A 186 -7.21 13.08 9.09
N LEU A 187 -6.93 12.27 10.11
CA LEU A 187 -5.89 11.23 10.05
C LEU A 187 -6.23 10.15 9.03
N THR A 188 -7.50 9.76 8.89
CA THR A 188 -7.95 8.81 7.87
C THR A 188 -7.61 9.29 6.47
N ASN A 189 -7.92 10.56 6.16
CA ASN A 189 -7.60 11.16 4.86
C ASN A 189 -6.08 11.19 4.60
N LEU A 190 -5.28 11.58 5.61
CA LEU A 190 -3.83 11.57 5.49
C LEU A 190 -3.25 10.16 5.26
N ILE A 191 -3.83 9.14 5.91
CA ILE A 191 -3.42 7.74 5.71
C ILE A 191 -3.74 7.29 4.28
N LEU A 192 -4.93 7.62 3.76
CA LEU A 192 -5.32 7.30 2.38
C LEU A 192 -4.36 7.93 1.36
N ASP A 193 -4.02 9.20 1.55
CA ASP A 193 -3.09 9.92 0.68
C ASP A 193 -1.67 9.32 0.72
N GLU A 194 -1.19 8.97 1.91
CA GLU A 194 0.14 8.38 2.08
C GLU A 194 0.21 6.94 1.53
N ILE A 195 -0.88 6.17 1.62
CA ILE A 195 -0.98 4.84 1.00
C ILE A 195 -0.96 4.96 -0.52
N ASN A 196 -1.72 5.90 -1.10
CA ASN A 196 -1.67 6.17 -2.53
C ASN A 196 -0.28 6.64 -2.99
N THR A 197 0.37 7.49 -2.21
CA THR A 197 1.75 7.94 -2.45
C THR A 197 2.74 6.77 -2.40
N SER A 198 2.64 5.93 -1.36
CA SER A 198 3.46 4.72 -1.21
C SER A 198 3.28 3.77 -2.39
N LYS A 199 2.05 3.56 -2.85
CA LYS A 199 1.73 2.77 -4.05
C LYS A 199 2.43 3.34 -5.29
N ASN A 200 2.31 4.64 -5.54
CA ASN A 200 2.92 5.28 -6.71
C ASN A 200 4.45 5.18 -6.68
N ILE A 201 5.07 5.30 -5.50
CA ILE A 201 6.51 5.12 -5.30
C ILE A 201 6.95 3.68 -5.61
N ILE A 202 6.16 2.67 -5.22
CA ILE A 202 6.49 1.26 -5.50
C ILE A 202 6.31 0.95 -6.98
N ILE A 203 5.22 1.41 -7.60
CA ILE A 203 4.96 1.21 -9.04
C ILE A 203 6.01 1.92 -9.90
N GLY A 204 6.41 3.14 -9.55
CA GLY A 204 7.44 3.88 -10.28
C GLY A 204 8.85 3.28 -10.21
N LYS A 205 9.07 2.25 -9.38
CA LYS A 205 10.34 1.50 -9.29
C LYS A 205 10.37 0.24 -10.18
N ILE A 206 9.22 -0.16 -10.73
CA ILE A 206 9.07 -1.30 -11.66
C ILE A 206 9.51 -0.87 -13.06
#